data_AF-A0A6P2PEQ7-F1
#
_entry.id   AF-A0A6P2PEQ7-F1
#
_cell.length_a   1.000
_cell.length_b   1.000
_cell.length_c   1.000
_cell.angle_alpha   90.00
_cell.angle_beta   90.00
_cell.angle_gamma   90.00
#
_symmetry.space_group_name_H-M   'P 1'
#
loop_
_entity.id
_entity.type
_entity.pdbx_description
1 polymer ?
#
loop_
_entity_poly.entity_id
_entity_poly.type
_entity_poly.pdbx_seq_one_letter_code
_entity_poly.pdbx_strand_id
1 'polypeptide(L)'
;MTLDEFRAAAAISGALAQRWHPALAAAMAEFGISTSARMAAFVAQTGHETLGFTLTRELWGPTPAQRAYEPPSRKAAALGNVQPGDGRRFLGRGLIQITGRANYRECGDALGADLEREPERLEHELLAARSAAWWWERHGCNALADSGDFALLTRRINGGVNGLEDRMRRWAIAKNVMCL
;
A
#
# COMPACT_ATOMS: atom_id res chain seq x y z
N MET A 1 7.14 2.90 -16.77
CA MET A 1 7.97 3.82 -15.96
C MET A 1 9.39 3.29 -15.83
N THR A 2 10.38 4.05 -16.25
CA THR A 2 11.81 3.75 -16.09
C THR A 2 12.25 3.89 -14.63
N LEU A 3 13.46 3.41 -14.31
CA LEU A 3 14.04 3.56 -12.98
C LEU A 3 14.19 5.05 -12.58
N ASP A 4 14.64 5.89 -13.51
CA ASP A 4 14.82 7.32 -13.25
C ASP A 4 13.49 8.06 -13.10
N GLU A 5 12.49 7.73 -13.91
CA GLU A 5 11.14 8.26 -13.74
C GLU A 5 10.59 7.87 -12.37
N PHE A 6 10.74 6.62 -11.93
CA PHE A 6 10.29 6.19 -10.60
C PHE A 6 11.01 6.94 -9.48
N ARG A 7 12.34 7.05 -9.57
CA ARG A 7 13.14 7.78 -8.59
C ARG A 7 12.67 9.23 -8.44
N ALA A 8 12.47 9.91 -9.56
CA ALA A 8 12.03 11.30 -9.60
C ALA A 8 10.58 11.44 -9.11
N ALA A 9 9.66 10.60 -9.60
CA ALA A 9 8.24 10.64 -9.25
C ALA A 9 7.99 10.33 -7.77
N ALA A 10 8.73 9.39 -7.19
CA ALA A 10 8.63 9.05 -5.78
C ALA A 10 9.42 10.00 -4.86
N ALA A 11 10.28 10.86 -5.42
CA ALA A 11 11.21 11.73 -4.70
C ALA A 11 12.08 10.98 -3.66
N ILE A 12 12.68 9.86 -4.10
CA ILE A 12 13.49 8.97 -3.26
C ILE A 12 14.96 8.91 -3.70
N SER A 13 15.81 8.34 -2.84
CA SER A 13 17.23 8.10 -3.17
C SER A 13 17.39 7.07 -4.29
N GLY A 14 18.54 7.09 -4.97
CA GLY A 14 18.88 6.09 -5.99
C GLY A 14 18.85 4.65 -5.45
N ALA A 15 19.31 4.45 -4.20
CA ALA A 15 19.31 3.13 -3.56
C ALA A 15 17.88 2.61 -3.32
N LEU A 16 16.97 3.46 -2.85
CA LEU A 16 15.56 3.06 -2.69
C LEU A 16 14.88 2.81 -4.04
N ALA A 17 15.19 3.64 -5.05
CA ALA A 17 14.66 3.43 -6.39
C ALA A 17 15.11 2.08 -6.97
N GLN A 18 16.41 1.74 -6.87
CA GLN A 18 16.95 0.46 -7.34
C GLN A 18 16.33 -0.73 -6.62
N ARG A 19 16.12 -0.61 -5.30
CA ARG A 19 15.48 -1.64 -4.48
C ARG A 19 14.04 -1.92 -4.92
N TRP A 20 13.25 -0.87 -5.12
CA TRP A 20 11.80 -0.99 -5.28
C TRP A 20 11.32 -1.07 -6.73
N HIS A 21 12.05 -0.46 -7.67
CA HIS A 21 11.61 -0.34 -9.07
C HIS A 21 11.24 -1.69 -9.71
N PRO A 22 12.05 -2.77 -9.61
CA PRO A 22 11.71 -4.02 -10.30
C PRO A 22 10.38 -4.61 -9.83
N ALA A 23 10.17 -4.67 -8.50
CA ALA A 23 8.95 -5.22 -7.92
C ALA A 23 7.73 -4.33 -8.18
N LEU A 24 7.88 -3.01 -8.05
CA LEU A 24 6.80 -2.06 -8.29
C LEU A 24 6.37 -2.05 -9.76
N ALA A 25 7.32 -2.05 -10.70
CA ALA A 25 7.05 -2.11 -12.13
C ALA A 25 6.34 -3.40 -12.53
N ALA A 26 6.80 -4.55 -12.01
CA ALA A 26 6.16 -5.84 -12.25
C ALA A 26 4.73 -5.87 -11.72
N ALA A 27 4.50 -5.40 -10.48
CA ALA A 27 3.17 -5.37 -9.89
C ALA A 27 2.21 -4.42 -10.64
N MET A 28 2.68 -3.23 -11.04
CA MET A 28 1.85 -2.32 -11.85
C MET A 28 1.47 -2.94 -13.20
N ALA A 29 2.38 -3.67 -13.84
CA ALA A 29 2.09 -4.38 -15.08
C ALA A 29 1.08 -5.53 -14.87
N GLU A 30 1.27 -6.32 -13.82
CA GLU A 30 0.39 -7.44 -13.45
C GLU A 30 -1.06 -6.99 -13.20
N PHE A 31 -1.26 -5.85 -12.54
CA PHE A 31 -2.59 -5.36 -12.12
C PHE A 31 -3.13 -4.18 -12.95
N GLY A 32 -2.56 -3.91 -14.13
CA GLY A 32 -3.10 -2.93 -15.06
C GLY A 32 -3.01 -1.45 -14.62
N ILE A 33 -2.01 -1.12 -13.80
CA ILE A 33 -1.67 0.25 -13.39
C ILE A 33 -0.75 0.85 -14.48
N SER A 34 -1.30 1.01 -15.68
CA SER A 34 -0.52 1.18 -16.92
C SER A 34 -0.49 2.59 -17.50
N THR A 35 -1.47 3.45 -17.20
CA THR A 35 -1.46 4.85 -17.66
C THR A 35 -0.57 5.69 -16.76
N SER A 36 -0.01 6.78 -17.29
CA SER A 36 0.74 7.75 -16.49
C SER A 36 -0.08 8.21 -15.27
N ALA A 37 -1.39 8.46 -15.43
CA ALA A 37 -2.24 8.95 -14.34
C ALA A 37 -2.34 7.93 -13.19
N ARG A 38 -2.53 6.65 -13.54
CA ARG A 38 -2.57 5.53 -12.59
C ARG A 38 -1.22 5.34 -11.90
N MET A 39 -0.12 5.32 -12.66
CA MET A 39 1.23 5.19 -12.11
C MET A 39 1.56 6.33 -11.15
N ALA A 40 1.27 7.59 -11.53
CA ALA A 40 1.52 8.75 -10.69
C ALA A 40 0.73 8.68 -9.37
N ALA A 41 -0.55 8.32 -9.45
CA ALA A 41 -1.40 8.21 -8.27
C ALA A 41 -0.97 7.05 -7.36
N PHE A 42 -0.64 5.89 -7.95
CA PHE A 42 -0.17 4.72 -7.20
C PHE A 42 1.14 5.01 -6.47
N VAL A 43 2.16 5.54 -7.17
CA VAL A 43 3.46 5.92 -6.60
C VAL A 43 3.30 6.94 -5.47
N ALA A 44 2.43 7.93 -5.65
CA ALA A 44 2.19 8.96 -4.63
C ALA A 44 1.55 8.37 -3.36
N GLN A 45 0.54 7.51 -3.52
CA GLN A 45 -0.15 6.89 -2.39
C GLN A 45 0.76 5.91 -1.65
N THR A 46 1.42 4.98 -2.36
CA THR A 46 2.36 4.04 -1.73
C THR A 46 3.54 4.78 -1.10
N GLY A 47 4.02 5.86 -1.72
CA GLY A 47 5.07 6.72 -1.17
C GLY A 47 4.64 7.40 0.14
N HIS A 48 3.38 7.78 0.29
CA HIS A 48 2.87 8.32 1.56
C HIS A 48 2.78 7.24 2.64
N GLU A 49 2.13 6.11 2.34
CA GLU A 49 1.88 5.01 3.30
C GLU A 49 3.17 4.40 3.89
N THR A 50 4.28 4.57 3.19
CA THR A 50 5.57 3.92 3.51
C THR A 50 6.65 4.91 3.94
N LEU A 51 6.28 6.18 4.18
CA LEU A 51 7.23 7.26 4.46
C LEU A 51 8.35 7.34 3.41
N GLY A 52 7.99 7.32 2.13
CA GLY A 52 8.90 7.36 1.00
C GLY A 52 9.61 6.04 0.75
N PHE A 53 8.87 4.93 0.79
CA PHE A 53 9.37 3.57 0.55
C PHE A 53 10.43 3.11 1.56
N THR A 54 10.39 3.65 2.78
CA THR A 54 11.33 3.34 3.86
C THR A 54 10.79 2.29 4.82
N LEU A 55 9.47 2.27 5.06
CA LEU A 55 8.80 1.33 5.94
C LEU A 55 7.77 0.50 5.18
N THR A 56 7.83 -0.83 5.34
CA THR A 56 6.85 -1.80 4.82
C THR A 56 6.03 -2.43 5.92
N ARG A 57 6.10 -1.87 7.13
CA ARG A 57 5.46 -2.36 8.33
C ARG A 57 5.10 -1.19 9.24
N GLU A 58 3.91 -1.19 9.81
CA GLU A 58 3.57 -0.21 10.83
C GLU A 58 4.52 -0.30 12.04
N LEU A 59 4.84 0.87 12.61
CA LEU A 59 5.54 0.93 13.88
C LEU A 59 4.58 0.47 14.98
N TRP A 60 4.95 -0.62 15.65
CA TRP A 60 4.12 -1.19 16.69
C TRP A 60 4.63 -0.82 18.07
N GLY A 61 3.77 -0.15 18.81
CA GLY A 61 3.94 0.17 20.21
C GLY A 61 2.53 0.46 20.71
N PRO A 62 1.81 -0.57 21.21
CA PRO A 62 0.37 -0.70 21.08
C PRO A 62 -0.36 0.59 21.48
N THR A 63 -0.72 1.37 20.47
CA THR A 63 -1.55 2.57 20.63
C THR A 63 -2.97 2.15 21.00
N PRO A 64 -3.84 3.06 21.48
CA PRO A 64 -5.25 2.75 21.67
C PRO A 64 -5.90 2.11 20.44
N ALA A 65 -5.52 2.52 19.23
CA ALA A 65 -6.00 1.94 17.98
C ALA A 65 -5.46 0.52 17.74
N GLN A 66 -4.15 0.31 17.91
CA GLN A 66 -3.52 -1.01 17.72
C GLN A 66 -4.03 -2.05 18.74
N ARG A 67 -4.37 -1.62 19.97
CA ARG A 67 -5.02 -2.51 20.95
C ARG A 67 -6.38 -3.01 20.47
N ALA A 68 -7.08 -2.25 19.64
CA ALA A 68 -8.34 -2.68 19.04
C ALA A 68 -8.14 -3.71 17.89
N TYR A 69 -6.92 -4.09 17.54
CA TYR A 69 -6.71 -5.23 16.64
C TYR A 69 -6.79 -6.56 17.38
N GLU A 70 -6.73 -6.54 18.72
CA GLU A 70 -6.80 -7.74 19.55
C GLU A 70 -8.26 -8.10 19.91
N PRO A 71 -8.64 -9.40 19.86
CA PRO A 71 -9.92 -9.86 20.38
C PRO A 71 -10.10 -9.53 21.87
N PRO A 72 -11.34 -9.32 22.36
CA PRO A 72 -12.62 -9.48 21.66
C PRO A 72 -13.16 -8.16 21.07
N SER A 73 -12.31 -7.19 20.75
CA SER A 73 -12.78 -5.88 20.29
C SER A 73 -13.55 -5.95 18.95
N ARG A 74 -14.47 -5.00 18.73
CA ARG A 74 -15.23 -4.90 17.46
C ARG A 74 -14.32 -4.78 16.24
N LYS A 75 -13.20 -4.07 16.37
CA LYS A 75 -12.24 -3.89 15.28
C LYS A 75 -11.48 -5.19 14.99
N ALA A 76 -11.10 -5.97 16.01
CA ALA A 76 -10.54 -7.31 15.80
C ALA A 76 -11.52 -8.23 15.04
N ALA A 77 -12.80 -8.23 15.42
CA ALA A 77 -13.83 -9.00 14.71
C ALA A 77 -13.95 -8.57 13.24
N ALA A 78 -13.94 -7.26 12.95
CA ALA A 78 -13.97 -6.75 11.57
C ALA A 78 -12.70 -7.08 10.76
N LEU A 79 -11.57 -7.29 11.43
CA LEU A 79 -10.30 -7.71 10.83
C LEU A 79 -10.19 -9.24 10.67
N GLY A 80 -11.18 -9.99 11.15
CA GLY A 80 -11.14 -11.46 11.23
C GLY A 80 -10.11 -11.99 12.22
N ASN A 81 -9.62 -11.15 13.12
CA ASN A 81 -8.74 -11.56 14.21
C ASN A 81 -9.57 -12.31 15.25
N VAL A 82 -9.23 -13.57 15.50
CA VAL A 82 -10.04 -14.51 16.30
C VAL A 82 -9.25 -15.22 17.39
N GLN A 83 -7.92 -15.16 17.34
CA GLN A 83 -7.04 -15.77 18.34
C GLN A 83 -6.29 -14.70 19.14
N PRO A 84 -5.98 -14.96 20.43
CA PRO A 84 -5.02 -14.15 21.18
C PRO A 84 -3.69 -14.04 20.43
N GLY A 85 -3.17 -12.82 20.31
CA GLY A 85 -1.95 -12.48 19.56
C GLY A 85 -2.19 -12.07 18.10
N ASP A 86 -3.42 -12.20 17.58
CA ASP A 86 -3.73 -11.84 16.20
C ASP A 86 -3.51 -10.36 15.91
N GLY A 87 -3.77 -9.48 16.88
CA GLY A 87 -3.62 -8.05 16.69
C GLY A 87 -2.19 -7.71 16.28
N ARG A 88 -1.21 -8.25 17.02
CA ARG A 88 0.22 -8.09 16.70
C ARG A 88 0.60 -8.91 15.47
N ARG A 89 0.15 -10.16 15.34
CA ARG A 89 0.58 -11.04 14.24
C ARG A 89 0.19 -10.46 12.88
N PHE A 90 -1.03 -9.92 12.76
CA PHE A 90 -1.61 -9.37 11.55
C PHE A 90 -1.68 -7.83 11.56
N LEU A 91 -0.66 -7.21 12.14
CA LEU A 91 -0.38 -5.78 12.05
C LEU A 91 -0.26 -5.30 10.58
N GLY A 92 -0.32 -3.99 10.34
CA GLY A 92 -0.22 -3.41 9.00
C GLY A 92 1.13 -3.65 8.29
N ARG A 93 1.11 -4.28 7.11
CA ARG A 93 2.31 -4.51 6.27
C ARG A 93 2.10 -4.19 4.79
N GLY A 94 3.21 -4.15 4.05
CA GLY A 94 3.24 -3.86 2.62
C GLY A 94 3.09 -2.36 2.33
N LEU A 95 3.01 -2.02 1.05
CA LEU A 95 3.00 -0.61 0.62
C LEU A 95 1.65 0.10 0.85
N ILE A 96 0.61 -0.64 1.26
CA ILE A 96 -0.74 -0.10 1.54
C ILE A 96 -1.33 -0.55 2.89
N GLN A 97 -0.50 -1.12 3.78
CA GLN A 97 -0.88 -1.51 5.14
C GLN A 97 -2.00 -2.57 5.23
N ILE A 98 -1.81 -3.73 4.56
CA ILE A 98 -2.67 -4.90 4.76
C ILE A 98 -2.66 -5.28 6.24
N THR A 99 -3.85 -5.28 6.87
CA THR A 99 -4.03 -5.43 8.31
C THR A 99 -5.16 -6.42 8.60
N GLY A 100 -4.98 -7.34 9.54
CA GLY A 100 -6.02 -8.29 9.99
C GLY A 100 -5.98 -9.64 9.28
N ARG A 101 -6.16 -10.73 10.06
CA ARG A 101 -6.06 -12.13 9.60
C ARG A 101 -6.84 -12.40 8.32
N ALA A 102 -8.09 -11.93 8.25
CA ALA A 102 -8.94 -12.16 7.08
C ALA A 102 -8.34 -11.53 5.81
N ASN A 103 -7.79 -10.32 5.92
CA ASN A 103 -7.19 -9.62 4.78
C ASN A 103 -5.86 -10.25 4.36
N TYR A 104 -5.07 -10.76 5.30
CA TYR A 104 -3.86 -11.54 4.98
C TYR A 104 -4.22 -12.82 4.22
N ARG A 105 -5.24 -13.55 4.65
CA ARG A 105 -5.73 -14.75 3.95
C ARG A 105 -6.19 -14.42 2.53
N GLU A 106 -7.07 -13.44 2.38
CA GLU A 106 -7.61 -13.05 1.06
C GLU A 106 -6.50 -12.58 0.10
N CYS A 107 -5.57 -11.75 0.60
CA CYS A 107 -4.42 -11.31 -0.18
C CYS A 107 -3.52 -12.49 -0.55
N GLY A 108 -3.31 -13.41 0.38
CA GLY A 108 -2.49 -14.60 0.18
C GLY A 108 -3.05 -15.52 -0.90
N ASP A 109 -4.36 -15.80 -0.84
CA ASP A 109 -5.08 -16.60 -1.83
C ASP A 109 -4.98 -15.98 -3.23
N ALA A 110 -5.15 -14.65 -3.33
CA ALA A 110 -5.05 -13.93 -4.61
C ALA A 110 -3.63 -13.92 -5.19
N LEU A 111 -2.60 -13.90 -4.34
CA LEU A 111 -1.20 -13.80 -4.78
C LEU A 111 -0.47 -15.14 -4.86
N GLY A 112 -1.11 -16.23 -4.45
CA GLY A 112 -0.50 -17.56 -4.35
C GLY A 112 0.54 -17.66 -3.24
N ALA A 113 0.33 -17.01 -2.10
CA ALA A 113 1.24 -16.99 -0.96
C ALA A 113 0.49 -17.25 0.35
N ASP A 114 0.99 -18.16 1.20
CA ASP A 114 0.40 -18.41 2.52
C ASP A 114 0.76 -17.29 3.52
N LEU A 115 0.08 -16.16 3.38
CA LEU A 115 0.29 -14.96 4.18
C LEU A 115 -0.38 -15.04 5.57
N GLU A 116 -1.28 -15.99 5.79
CA GLU A 116 -1.79 -16.25 7.14
C GLU A 116 -0.74 -16.96 8.00
N ARG A 117 -0.01 -17.91 7.39
CA ARG A 117 1.12 -18.58 8.04
C ARG A 117 2.34 -17.67 8.16
N GLU A 118 2.71 -16.98 7.10
CA GLU A 118 3.95 -16.18 6.96
C GLU A 118 3.64 -14.70 6.63
N PRO A 119 2.97 -13.95 7.53
CA PRO A 119 2.51 -12.58 7.26
C PRO A 119 3.66 -11.58 7.03
N GLU A 120 4.83 -11.80 7.63
CA GLU A 120 6.04 -11.01 7.43
C GLU A 120 6.52 -10.98 5.98
N ARG A 121 6.06 -11.92 5.13
CA ARG A 121 6.38 -11.90 3.71
C ARG A 121 5.92 -10.63 2.99
N LEU A 122 4.90 -9.94 3.51
CA LEU A 122 4.47 -8.63 3.02
C LEU A 122 5.47 -7.50 3.30
N GLU A 123 6.52 -7.73 4.09
CA GLU A 123 7.58 -6.75 4.33
C GLU A 123 8.62 -6.73 3.20
N HIS A 124 8.65 -7.77 2.35
CA HIS A 124 9.58 -7.93 1.23
C HIS A 124 9.03 -7.38 -0.08
N GLU A 125 9.92 -6.93 -0.95
CA GLU A 125 9.64 -6.05 -2.07
C GLU A 125 8.58 -6.62 -3.02
N LEU A 126 8.74 -7.89 -3.41
CA LEU A 126 7.85 -8.56 -4.35
C LEU A 126 6.40 -8.60 -3.83
N LEU A 127 6.18 -9.11 -2.62
CA LEU A 127 4.85 -9.27 -2.07
C LEU A 127 4.29 -7.96 -1.51
N ALA A 128 5.12 -7.04 -1.03
CA ALA A 128 4.71 -5.68 -0.67
C ALA A 128 4.15 -4.92 -1.88
N ALA A 129 4.80 -5.02 -3.04
CA ALA A 129 4.34 -4.37 -4.27
C ALA A 129 3.09 -5.05 -4.84
N ARG A 130 3.10 -6.38 -4.94
CA ARG A 130 1.94 -7.14 -5.45
C ARG A 130 0.70 -6.98 -4.57
N SER A 131 0.84 -7.01 -3.25
CA SER A 131 -0.31 -6.79 -2.35
C SER A 131 -0.92 -5.40 -2.48
N ALA A 132 -0.09 -4.36 -2.65
CA ALA A 132 -0.59 -3.01 -2.88
C ALA A 132 -1.31 -2.86 -4.22
N ALA A 133 -0.77 -3.47 -5.28
CA ALA A 133 -1.37 -3.44 -6.61
C ALA A 133 -2.67 -4.27 -6.69
N TRP A 134 -2.71 -5.44 -6.04
CA TRP A 134 -3.93 -6.23 -5.86
C TRP A 134 -5.01 -5.46 -5.12
N TRP A 135 -4.65 -4.84 -3.99
CA TRP A 135 -5.61 -4.06 -3.22
C TRP A 135 -6.14 -2.89 -4.06
N TRP A 136 -5.25 -2.20 -4.78
CA TRP A 136 -5.60 -1.10 -5.68
C TRP A 136 -6.61 -1.50 -6.76
N GLU A 137 -6.40 -2.65 -7.41
CA GLU A 137 -7.30 -3.19 -8.42
C GLU A 137 -8.66 -3.55 -7.82
N ARG A 138 -8.67 -4.34 -6.74
CA ARG A 138 -9.89 -4.78 -6.03
C ARG A 138 -10.77 -3.61 -5.57
N HIS A 139 -10.16 -2.47 -5.25
CA HIS A 139 -10.87 -1.30 -4.76
C HIS A 139 -11.13 -0.25 -5.86
N GLY A 140 -10.93 -0.59 -7.13
CA GLY A 140 -11.29 0.26 -8.27
C GLY A 140 -10.51 1.58 -8.33
N CYS A 141 -9.29 1.61 -7.80
CA CYS A 141 -8.50 2.83 -7.68
C CYS A 141 -8.03 3.37 -9.04
N ASN A 142 -7.95 2.53 -10.07
CA ASN A 142 -7.65 2.98 -11.43
C ASN A 142 -8.64 4.04 -11.93
N ALA A 143 -9.95 3.81 -11.76
CA ALA A 143 -10.98 4.75 -12.22
C ALA A 143 -10.90 6.11 -11.48
N LEU A 144 -10.52 6.09 -10.20
CA LEU A 144 -10.31 7.32 -9.41
C LEU A 144 -9.03 8.07 -9.81
N ALA A 145 -7.98 7.32 -10.15
CA ALA A 145 -6.76 7.92 -10.68
C ALA A 145 -7.00 8.55 -12.07
N ASP A 146 -7.75 7.87 -12.93
CA ASP A 146 -8.10 8.35 -14.28
C ASP A 146 -8.99 9.60 -14.23
N SER A 147 -9.90 9.72 -13.25
CA SER A 147 -10.74 10.91 -13.08
C SER A 147 -10.00 12.11 -12.49
N GLY A 148 -8.82 11.90 -11.90
CA GLY A 148 -8.08 12.91 -11.16
C GLY A 148 -8.67 13.27 -9.79
N ASP A 149 -9.70 12.57 -9.31
CA ASP A 149 -10.27 12.79 -7.97
C ASP A 149 -9.40 12.14 -6.88
N PHE A 150 -8.26 12.77 -6.64
CA PHE A 150 -7.25 12.27 -5.72
C PHE A 150 -7.66 12.36 -4.25
N ALA A 151 -8.60 13.25 -3.91
CA ALA A 151 -9.16 13.33 -2.57
C ALA A 151 -10.08 12.12 -2.29
N LEU A 152 -10.91 11.73 -3.26
CA LEU A 152 -11.71 10.51 -3.17
C LEU A 152 -10.84 9.26 -3.16
N LEU A 153 -9.78 9.22 -3.98
CA LEU A 153 -8.79 8.13 -3.93
C LEU A 153 -8.14 8.01 -2.54
N THR A 154 -7.77 9.14 -1.93
CA THR A 154 -7.20 9.16 -0.57
C THR A 154 -8.20 8.62 0.45
N ARG A 155 -9.49 9.02 0.37
CA ARG A 155 -10.56 8.48 1.20
C ARG A 155 -10.74 6.98 1.03
N ARG A 156 -10.62 6.47 -0.21
CA ARG A 156 -10.71 5.04 -0.49
C ARG A 156 -9.61 4.26 0.23
N ILE A 157 -8.38 4.75 0.17
CA ILE A 157 -7.19 4.07 0.72
C ILE A 157 -7.15 4.17 2.25
N ASN A 158 -7.35 5.36 2.80
CA ASN A 158 -7.14 5.61 4.23
C ASN A 158 -8.44 5.54 5.06
N GLY A 159 -9.61 5.42 4.43
CA GLY A 159 -10.91 5.57 5.10
C GLY A 159 -11.23 7.01 5.49
N GLY A 160 -10.44 7.98 5.03
CA GLY A 160 -10.51 9.40 5.38
C GLY A 160 -9.47 10.23 4.60
N VAL A 161 -9.24 11.47 5.00
CA VAL A 161 -8.31 12.39 4.30
C VAL A 161 -7.01 12.63 5.09
N ASN A 162 -6.61 11.67 5.94
CA ASN A 162 -5.40 11.84 6.74
C ASN A 162 -4.17 11.94 5.82
N GLY A 163 -3.37 12.98 6.05
CA GLY A 163 -2.17 13.24 5.26
C GLY A 163 -2.44 13.72 3.83
N LEU A 164 -3.66 14.19 3.51
CA LEU A 164 -4.03 14.59 2.14
C LEU A 164 -3.05 15.60 1.52
N GLU A 165 -2.57 16.59 2.29
CA GLU A 165 -1.60 17.56 1.80
C GLU A 165 -0.29 16.91 1.33
N ASP A 166 0.25 15.96 2.10
CA ASP A 166 1.45 15.22 1.71
C ASP A 166 1.21 14.36 0.48
N ARG A 167 0.07 13.66 0.43
CA ARG A 167 -0.30 12.83 -0.72
C ARG A 167 -0.45 13.68 -1.99
N MET A 168 -1.10 14.84 -1.90
CA MET A 168 -1.26 15.77 -3.03
C MET A 168 0.09 16.31 -3.51
N ARG A 169 1.00 16.66 -2.60
CA ARG A 169 2.35 17.08 -2.96
C ARG A 169 3.12 15.98 -3.69
N ARG A 170 3.08 14.73 -3.19
CA ARG A 170 3.70 13.58 -3.87
C ARG A 170 3.09 13.34 -5.24
N TRP A 171 1.77 13.46 -5.36
CA TRP A 171 1.06 13.28 -6.63
C TRP A 171 1.42 14.36 -7.65
N ALA A 172 1.55 15.62 -7.23
CA ALA A 172 2.00 16.71 -8.10
C ALA A 172 3.42 16.46 -8.65
N ILE A 173 4.35 15.98 -7.80
CA ILE A 173 5.70 15.61 -8.25
C ILE A 173 5.63 14.48 -9.28
N ALA A 174 4.88 13.41 -8.97
CA ALA A 174 4.75 12.25 -9.85
C ALA A 174 4.12 12.62 -11.21
N LYS A 175 3.08 13.45 -11.20
CA LYS A 175 2.44 13.98 -12.41
C LYS A 175 3.43 14.76 -13.30
N ASN A 176 4.20 15.66 -12.70
CA ASN A 176 5.17 16.47 -13.44
C ASN A 176 6.20 15.59 -14.16
N VAL A 177 6.69 14.55 -13.51
CA VAL A 177 7.63 13.58 -14.10
C VAL A 177 6.99 12.78 -15.24
N MET A 178 5.69 12.47 -15.12
CA MET A 178 4.95 11.66 -16.11
C MET A 178 4.22 12.50 -17.18
N CYS A 179 4.52 13.80 -17.26
CA CYS A 179 3.95 14.76 -18.22
C CYS A 179 2.41 14.84 -18.20
N LEU A 180 1.82 14.98 -17.01
CA LEU A 180 0.37 15.08 -16.74
C LEU A 180 -0.05 16.40 -16.07
#